data_AF-A0A2I0IYU6-F1
#
_entry.id   AF-A0A2I0IYU6-F1
#
_cell.length_a   1.000
_cell.length_b   1.000
_cell.length_c   1.000
_cell.angle_alpha   90.00
_cell.angle_beta   90.00
_cell.angle_gamma   90.00
#
_symmetry.space_group_name_H-M   'P 1'
#
loop_
_entity.id
_entity.type
_entity.pdbx_description
1 polymer ?
#
loop_
_entity_poly.entity_id
_entity_poly.type
_entity_poly.pdbx_seq_one_letter_code
_entity_poly.pdbx_strand_id
1 'polypeptide(L)'
;MELSDRVVNDFYDEQYCDLCETTRHPENGVYYCDGCRCAAHIDCVIPEVYLERRKLAEDRMLRQLDEAIATVEAETEQVKKEGEKKLELLMTKLVGLKTKKHKIEMQAEAEQDRV
;
A
#
# COMPACT_ATOMS: atom_id res chain seq x y z
N MET A 1 -0.39 -36.54 1.00
CA MET A 1 0.53 -35.42 0.76
C MET A 1 -0.04 -34.27 1.57
N GLU A 2 0.58 -33.92 2.69
CA GLU A 2 -0.01 -32.99 3.66
C GLU A 2 1.03 -31.93 4.04
N LEU A 3 0.58 -30.68 4.10
CA LEU A 3 1.35 -29.61 4.73
C LEU A 3 1.20 -29.77 6.23
N SER A 4 2.32 -29.79 6.95
CA SER A 4 2.35 -29.94 8.39
C SER A 4 3.03 -28.74 9.00
N ASP A 5 2.34 -28.08 9.93
CA ASP A 5 2.89 -26.91 10.64
C ASP A 5 4.08 -27.30 11.53
N ARG A 6 4.14 -28.56 12.00
CA ARG A 6 5.21 -29.05 12.85
C ARG A 6 5.49 -30.54 12.63
N VAL A 7 6.72 -30.86 12.21
CA VAL A 7 7.27 -32.22 12.22
C VAL A 7 8.62 -32.16 12.89
N VAL A 8 8.59 -32.20 14.23
CA VAL A 8 9.76 -32.15 15.10
C VAL A 8 9.89 -33.50 15.78
N ASN A 9 11.10 -34.06 15.79
CA ASN A 9 11.42 -35.21 16.61
C ASN A 9 12.13 -34.72 17.88
N ASP A 10 11.49 -34.91 19.04
CA ASP A 10 11.94 -34.40 20.34
C ASP A 10 13.27 -35.01 20.82
N PHE A 11 13.80 -36.02 20.12
CA PHE A 11 15.10 -36.63 20.42
C PHE A 11 16.30 -35.94 19.76
N TYR A 12 16.08 -35.01 18.82
CA TYR A 12 17.15 -34.29 18.14
C TYR A 12 16.96 -32.78 18.24
N ASP A 13 18.03 -32.08 18.62
CA ASP A 13 18.05 -30.62 18.75
C ASP A 13 17.93 -29.92 17.38
N GLU A 14 18.44 -30.57 16.32
CA GLU A 14 18.37 -30.08 14.95
C GLU A 14 17.72 -31.11 14.03
N GLN A 15 16.89 -30.62 13.12
CA GLN A 15 16.20 -31.43 12.11
C GLN A 15 16.62 -30.95 10.74
N TYR A 16 16.85 -31.85 9.80
CA TYR A 16 17.31 -31.50 8.45
C TYR A 16 16.22 -31.78 7.42
N CYS A 17 16.24 -31.06 6.31
CA CYS A 17 15.39 -31.31 5.16
C CYS A 17 15.93 -32.51 4.40
N ASP A 18 15.06 -33.48 4.12
CA ASP A 18 15.46 -34.72 3.45
C ASP A 18 15.90 -34.53 1.98
N LEU A 19 15.67 -33.35 1.40
CA LEU A 19 15.99 -33.07 0.00
C LEU A 19 17.27 -32.26 -0.19
N CYS A 20 17.55 -31.30 0.69
CA CYS A 20 18.70 -30.41 0.56
C CYS A 20 19.70 -30.55 1.72
N GLU A 21 19.41 -31.41 2.70
CA GLU A 21 20.26 -31.71 3.85
C GLU A 21 20.63 -30.49 4.72
N THR A 22 19.90 -29.37 4.57
CA THR A 22 20.07 -28.18 5.41
C THR A 22 19.06 -28.15 6.55
N THR A 23 19.41 -27.48 7.65
CA THR A 23 18.59 -27.41 8.86
C THR A 23 17.20 -26.83 8.57
N ARG A 24 16.17 -27.45 9.14
CA ARG A 24 14.78 -26.99 9.15
C ARG A 24 14.56 -26.07 10.34
N HIS A 25 13.95 -24.92 10.10
CA HIS A 25 13.47 -24.08 11.18
C HIS A 25 12.19 -24.67 11.78
N PRO A 26 12.12 -24.91 13.10
CA PRO A 26 10.96 -25.52 13.75
C PRO A 26 9.66 -24.73 13.61
N GLU A 27 9.76 -23.41 13.38
CA GLU A 27 8.61 -22.50 13.20
C GLU A 27 8.10 -22.44 11.75
N ASN A 28 8.89 -22.95 10.80
CA ASN A 28 8.49 -22.96 9.40
C ASN A 28 7.68 -24.23 9.12
N GLY A 29 6.55 -24.08 8.43
CA GLY A 29 5.80 -25.21 7.92
C GLY A 29 6.66 -26.09 7.02
N VAL A 30 6.43 -27.40 7.08
CA VAL A 30 7.18 -28.39 6.31
C VAL A 30 6.26 -29.19 5.41
N TYR A 31 6.82 -29.66 4.31
CA TYR A 31 6.21 -30.73 3.55
C TYR A 31 6.43 -32.05 4.28
N TYR A 32 5.36 -32.82 4.51
CA TYR A 32 5.47 -34.19 5.01
C TYR A 32 4.71 -35.18 4.13
N CYS A 33 5.41 -36.25 3.74
CA CYS A 33 4.81 -37.40 3.09
C CYS A 33 4.95 -38.62 3.98
N ASP A 34 3.84 -39.06 4.59
CA ASP A 34 3.80 -40.25 5.46
C ASP A 34 4.30 -41.51 4.74
N GLY A 35 3.83 -41.74 3.50
CA GLY A 35 4.22 -42.91 2.71
C GLY A 35 5.72 -42.96 2.36
N CYS A 36 6.36 -41.81 2.15
CA CYS A 36 7.80 -41.73 1.88
C CYS A 36 8.64 -41.49 3.14
N ARG A 37 7.99 -41.19 4.27
CA ARG A 37 8.61 -40.62 5.48
C ARG A 37 9.54 -39.44 5.16
N CYS A 38 9.16 -38.64 4.18
CA CYS A 38 9.96 -37.52 3.70
C CYS A 38 9.46 -36.21 4.33
N ALA A 39 10.34 -35.53 5.04
CA ALA A 39 10.15 -34.23 5.65
C ALA A 39 11.10 -33.21 5.02
N ALA A 40 10.55 -32.32 4.21
CA ALA A 40 11.34 -31.37 3.42
C ALA A 40 10.86 -29.93 3.63
N HIS A 41 11.74 -28.96 3.34
CA HIS A 41 11.28 -27.58 3.17
C HIS A 41 10.24 -27.54 2.06
N ILE A 42 9.22 -26.69 2.24
CA ILE A 42 8.18 -26.47 1.22
C ILE A 42 8.83 -26.05 -0.10
N ASP A 43 9.85 -25.19 -0.06
CA ASP A 43 10.54 -24.72 -1.26
C ASP A 43 11.32 -25.84 -1.99
N CYS A 44 11.77 -26.88 -1.30
CA CYS A 44 12.49 -28.00 -1.93
C CYS A 44 11.56 -28.95 -2.71
N VAL A 45 10.25 -28.94 -2.42
CA VAL A 45 9.27 -29.78 -3.14
C VAL A 45 8.51 -29.01 -4.21
N ILE A 46 8.64 -27.68 -4.25
CA ILE A 46 8.07 -26.84 -5.30
C ILE A 46 9.11 -26.74 -6.44
N PRO A 47 8.78 -27.18 -7.66
CA PRO A 47 9.73 -27.09 -8.78
C PRO A 47 10.09 -25.64 -9.09
N GLU A 48 11.37 -25.39 -9.43
CA GLU A 48 11.90 -24.05 -9.72
C GLU A 48 11.05 -23.28 -10.75
N VAL A 49 10.54 -23.96 -11.77
CA VAL A 49 9.67 -23.38 -12.82
C VAL A 49 8.40 -22.74 -12.24
N TYR A 50 7.84 -23.28 -11.16
CA TYR A 50 6.68 -22.67 -10.48
C TYR A 50 7.08 -21.42 -9.72
N LEU A 51 8.23 -21.43 -9.04
CA LEU A 51 8.76 -20.27 -8.32
C LEU A 51 9.07 -19.13 -9.29
N GLU A 52 9.71 -19.41 -10.42
CA GLU A 52 9.99 -18.43 -11.47
C GLU A 52 8.71 -17.84 -12.05
N ARG A 53 7.71 -18.68 -12.38
CA ARG A 53 6.42 -18.22 -12.90
C ARG A 53 5.71 -17.31 -11.91
N ARG A 54 5.77 -17.65 -10.62
CA ARG A 54 5.18 -16.84 -9.55
C ARG A 54 5.87 -15.48 -9.46
N LYS A 55 7.21 -15.44 -9.44
CA LYS A 55 7.99 -14.19 -9.45
C LYS A 55 7.63 -13.31 -10.64
N LEU A 56 7.56 -13.89 -11.85
CA LEU A 56 7.16 -13.16 -13.05
C LEU A 56 5.73 -12.59 -12.98
N ALA A 57 4.81 -13.29 -12.31
CA ALA A 57 3.46 -12.80 -12.10
C ALA A 57 3.43 -11.65 -11.07
N GLU A 58 4.16 -11.79 -9.96
CA GLU A 58 4.33 -10.74 -8.95
C GLU A 58 4.98 -9.49 -9.57
N ASP A 59 6.06 -9.62 -10.34
CA ASP A 59 6.74 -8.51 -11.04
C ASP A 59 5.84 -7.81 -12.07
N ARG A 60 4.92 -8.55 -12.69
CA ARG A 60 3.91 -7.96 -13.58
C ARG A 60 2.92 -7.12 -12.79
N MET A 61 2.40 -7.66 -11.69
CA MET A 61 1.44 -6.95 -10.84
C MET A 61 2.06 -5.68 -10.23
N LEU A 62 3.32 -5.76 -9.78
CA LEU A 62 4.04 -4.61 -9.25
C LEU A 62 4.16 -3.49 -10.29
N ARG A 63 4.55 -3.80 -11.53
CA ARG A 63 4.61 -2.80 -12.60
C ARG A 63 3.26 -2.16 -12.90
N GLN A 64 2.18 -2.93 -12.86
CA GLN A 64 0.83 -2.39 -13.04
C GLN A 64 0.44 -1.44 -11.91
N LEU A 65 0.84 -1.74 -10.67
CA LEU A 65 0.62 -0.86 -9.53
C LEU A 65 1.46 0.41 -9.64
N ASP A 66 2.73 0.32 -10.03
CA ASP A 66 3.59 1.50 -10.23
C ASP A 66 3.01 2.47 -11.27
N GLU A 67 2.49 1.94 -12.38
CA GLU A 67 1.84 2.74 -13.42
C GLU A 67 0.53 3.39 -12.93
N ALA A 68 -0.28 2.66 -12.15
CA ALA A 68 -1.48 3.19 -11.54
C ALA A 68 -1.17 4.27 -10.50
N ILE A 69 -0.15 4.08 -9.66
CA ILE A 69 0.31 5.06 -8.67
C ILE A 69 0.74 6.34 -9.39
N ALA A 70 1.60 6.23 -10.41
CA ALA A 70 2.06 7.39 -11.17
C ALA A 70 0.90 8.18 -11.80
N THR A 71 -0.12 7.47 -12.30
CA THR A 71 -1.33 8.09 -12.86
C THR A 71 -2.10 8.87 -11.80
N VAL A 72 -2.38 8.24 -10.64
CA VAL A 72 -3.10 8.88 -9.54
C VAL A 72 -2.31 10.06 -8.97
N GLU A 73 -0.99 9.95 -8.84
CA GLU A 73 -0.14 11.05 -8.38
C GLU A 73 -0.25 12.26 -9.32
N ALA A 74 -0.23 12.05 -10.64
CA ALA A 74 -0.41 13.13 -11.61
C ALA A 74 -1.79 13.80 -11.49
N GLU A 75 -2.86 13.01 -11.34
CA GLU A 75 -4.22 13.52 -11.14
C GLU A 75 -4.35 14.32 -9.84
N THR A 76 -3.78 13.82 -8.73
CA THR A 76 -3.83 14.52 -7.44
C THR A 76 -3.11 15.87 -7.48
N GLU A 77 -1.96 15.96 -8.14
CA GLU A 77 -1.23 17.21 -8.31
C GLU A 77 -2.01 18.20 -9.20
N GLN A 78 -2.71 17.72 -10.23
CA GLN A 78 -3.60 18.58 -11.02
C GLN A 78 -4.76 19.13 -10.17
N VAL A 79 -5.46 18.26 -9.43
CA VAL A 79 -6.57 18.66 -8.55
C VAL A 79 -6.11 19.69 -7.53
N LYS A 80 -4.92 19.51 -6.94
CA LYS A 80 -4.33 20.46 -5.99
C LYS A 80 -4.15 21.84 -6.63
N LYS A 81 -3.51 21.92 -7.81
CA LYS A 81 -3.29 23.19 -8.53
C LYS A 81 -4.61 23.88 -8.87
N GLU A 82 -5.61 23.13 -9.31
CA GLU A 82 -6.93 23.69 -9.60
C GLU A 82 -7.64 24.19 -8.34
N GLY A 83 -7.50 23.46 -7.23
CA GLY A 83 -8.00 23.86 -5.92
C GLY A 83 -7.39 25.16 -5.43
N GLU A 84 -6.06 25.30 -5.52
CA GLU A 84 -5.33 26.51 -5.14
C GLU A 84 -5.79 27.74 -5.94
N LYS A 85 -5.93 27.60 -7.27
CA LYS A 85 -6.45 28.69 -8.13
C LYS A 85 -7.88 29.09 -7.76
N LYS A 86 -8.74 28.12 -7.49
CA LYS A 86 -10.13 28.38 -7.06
C LYS A 86 -10.16 29.09 -5.71
N LEU A 87 -9.30 28.68 -4.78
CA LEU A 87 -9.18 29.28 -3.47
C LEU A 87 -8.75 30.75 -3.57
N GLU A 88 -7.71 31.05 -4.35
CA GLU A 88 -7.24 32.41 -4.58
C GLU A 88 -8.36 33.32 -5.13
N LEU A 89 -9.07 32.84 -6.16
CA LEU A 89 -10.22 33.57 -6.74
C LEU A 89 -11.32 33.86 -5.70
N LEU A 90 -11.65 32.87 -4.86
CA LEU A 90 -12.66 33.04 -3.81
C LEU A 90 -12.20 34.03 -2.74
N MET A 91 -10.92 34.01 -2.36
CA MET A 91 -10.34 34.97 -1.43
C MET A 91 -10.42 36.39 -1.97
N THR A 92 -10.07 36.63 -3.23
CA THR A 92 -10.20 37.96 -3.87
C THR A 92 -11.65 38.45 -3.86
N LYS A 93 -12.61 37.58 -4.22
CA LYS A 93 -14.05 37.91 -4.18
C LYS A 93 -14.50 38.27 -2.77
N LEU A 94 -14.08 37.50 -1.76
CA LEU A 94 -14.44 37.73 -0.36
C LEU A 94 -13.94 39.11 0.12
N VAL A 95 -12.69 39.46 -0.19
CA VAL A 95 -12.13 40.77 0.15
C VAL A 95 -12.93 41.89 -0.52
N GLY A 96 -13.23 41.76 -1.82
CA GLY A 96 -14.02 42.75 -2.54
C GLY A 96 -15.42 42.95 -1.95
N LEU A 97 -16.09 41.88 -1.54
CA LEU A 97 -17.38 41.96 -0.86
C LEU A 97 -17.27 42.63 0.51
N LYS A 98 -16.26 42.29 1.32
CA LYS A 98 -16.01 42.94 2.62
C LYS A 98 -15.76 44.43 2.47
N THR A 99 -14.95 44.85 1.49
CA THR A 99 -14.69 46.27 1.22
C THR A 99 -15.96 47.00 0.79
N LYS A 100 -16.78 46.40 -0.08
CA LYS A 100 -18.08 46.99 -0.49
C LYS A 100 -19.03 47.14 0.70
N LYS A 101 -19.14 46.10 1.54
CA LYS A 101 -19.93 46.13 2.78
C LYS A 101 -19.50 47.31 3.67
N HIS A 102 -18.20 47.43 3.94
CA HIS A 102 -17.68 48.49 4.80
C HIS A 102 -17.97 49.91 4.26
N LYS A 103 -17.84 50.11 2.94
CA LYS A 103 -18.20 51.39 2.31
C LYS A 103 -19.67 51.76 2.51
N ILE A 104 -20.58 50.78 2.41
CA ILE A 104 -22.02 51.00 2.62
C ILE A 104 -22.31 51.33 4.08
N GLU A 105 -21.68 50.62 5.02
CA GLU A 105 -21.82 50.89 6.46
C GLU A 105 -21.39 52.33 6.81
N MET A 106 -20.24 52.78 6.31
CA MET A 106 -19.77 54.16 6.50
C MET A 106 -20.71 55.20 5.89
N GLN A 107 -21.32 54.91 4.73
CA GLN A 107 -22.28 55.82 4.10
C GLN A 107 -23.58 55.93 4.91
N ALA A 108 -24.06 54.82 5.46
CA ALA A 108 -25.27 54.81 6.29
C ALA A 108 -25.09 55.59 7.60
N GLU A 109 -23.92 55.48 8.26
CA GLU A 109 -23.59 56.26 9.46
C GLU A 109 -23.53 57.76 9.16
N ALA A 110 -22.88 58.16 8.06
CA ALA A 110 -22.78 59.56 7.65
C ALA A 110 -24.12 60.20 7.26
N GLU A 111 -25.11 59.39 6.87
CA GLU A 111 -26.49 59.86 6.61
C GLU A 111 -27.32 59.99 7.89
N GLN A 112 -27.07 59.17 8.92
CA GLN A 112 -27.73 59.28 10.23
C GLN A 112 -27.26 60.50 11.03
N ASP A 113 -25.98 60.89 10.94
CA ASP A 113 -25.45 62.10 11.58
C ASP A 113 -25.97 63.42 10.95
N ARG A 114 -26.71 63.34 9.83
CA ARG A 114 -27.25 64.51 9.10
C ARG A 114 -28.74 64.78 9.37
N VAL A 115 -29.43 63.96 10.18
CA VAL A 115 -30.85 64.08 10.53
C VAL A 115 -31.00 64.50 11.99
#